data_AF-A0A0K8R8U2-F1
#
_entry.id   AF-A0A0K8R8U2-F1
#
_cell.length_a   1.000
_cell.length_b   1.000
_cell.length_c   1.000
_cell.angle_alpha   90.00
_cell.angle_beta   90.00
_cell.angle_gamma   90.00
#
_symmetry.space_group_name_H-M   'P 1'
#
loop_
_entity.id
_entity.type
_entity.pdbx_description
1 polymer ?
#
loop_
_entity_poly.entity_id
_entity_poly.type
_entity_poly.pdbx_seq_one_letter_code
_entity_poly.pdbx_strand_id
1 'polypeptide(L)'
;MKLLNSTHPATVNNYFGWMLLYKLGPIASHNITKLYFEFNQVWRGLQGEEPRWRHCVNVLNDPYDPILGYGLGKLYVDKYFNETEKQNVETIAKNVKEALKTVLQNNTWMDNATKANATKKLENIVFKIGYPEEIKNDTYLNEMYKDVGNVTPNGSFLSTYLNFRKSNAKYKLKKMGSPLFNRVCT
;
A
#
# COMPACT_ATOMS: atom_id res chain seq x y z
N MET A 1 11.08 2.69 -26.49
CA MET A 1 10.66 1.40 -25.92
C MET A 1 11.35 0.25 -26.67
N LYS A 2 12.68 0.08 -26.52
CA LYS A 2 13.47 -0.85 -27.37
C LYS A 2 13.10 -2.32 -27.13
N LEU A 3 12.83 -2.69 -25.87
CA LEU A 3 12.55 -4.08 -25.48
C LEU A 3 11.27 -4.65 -26.10
N LEU A 4 10.15 -3.91 -26.10
CA LEU A 4 8.91 -4.39 -26.70
C LEU A 4 9.01 -4.49 -28.22
N ASN A 5 9.72 -3.57 -28.86
CA ASN A 5 9.88 -3.57 -30.30
C ASN A 5 10.83 -4.66 -30.81
N SER A 6 11.76 -5.15 -29.97
CA SER A 6 12.73 -6.18 -30.34
C SER A 6 12.31 -7.61 -29.95
N THR A 7 11.24 -7.77 -29.17
CA THR A 7 10.81 -9.08 -28.64
C THR A 7 9.66 -9.64 -29.47
N HIS A 8 9.68 -10.96 -29.73
CA HIS A 8 8.60 -11.61 -30.47
C HIS A 8 7.25 -11.44 -29.73
N PRO A 9 6.15 -11.07 -30.41
CA PRO A 9 4.85 -10.79 -29.77
C PRO A 9 4.33 -11.93 -28.88
N ALA A 10 4.56 -13.18 -29.29
CA ALA A 10 4.17 -14.35 -28.49
C ALA A 10 4.88 -14.40 -27.13
N THR A 11 6.16 -14.03 -27.05
CA THR A 11 6.91 -13.99 -25.79
C THR A 11 6.35 -12.93 -24.86
N VAL A 12 6.01 -11.75 -25.40
CA VAL A 12 5.39 -10.66 -24.65
C VAL A 12 4.02 -11.09 -24.10
N ASN A 13 3.19 -11.72 -24.94
CA ASN A 13 1.88 -12.23 -24.54
C ASN A 13 1.98 -13.30 -23.44
N ASN A 14 2.87 -14.28 -23.62
CA ASN A 14 3.08 -15.35 -22.63
C ASN A 14 3.54 -14.79 -21.28
N TYR A 15 4.42 -13.79 -21.30
CA TYR A 15 4.85 -13.11 -20.07
C TYR A 15 3.69 -12.42 -19.35
N PHE A 16 2.83 -11.67 -20.07
CA PHE A 16 1.66 -11.05 -19.44
C PHE A 16 0.66 -12.08 -18.92
N GLY A 17 0.44 -13.18 -19.66
CA GLY A 17 -0.37 -14.30 -19.21
C GLY A 17 0.17 -14.93 -17.93
N TRP A 18 1.48 -15.19 -17.86
CA TRP A 18 2.14 -15.69 -16.66
C TRP A 18 1.99 -14.74 -15.48
N MET A 19 2.21 -13.43 -15.69
CA MET A 19 2.07 -12.43 -14.63
C MET A 19 0.63 -12.36 -14.10
N LEU A 20 -0.37 -12.50 -14.97
CA LEU A 20 -1.77 -12.55 -14.57
C LEU A 20 -2.07 -13.81 -13.73
N LEU A 21 -1.62 -14.97 -14.20
CA LEU A 21 -1.78 -16.24 -13.47
C LEU A 21 -1.10 -16.19 -12.10
N TYR A 22 0.11 -15.65 -12.03
CA TYR A 22 0.84 -15.51 -10.76
C TYR A 22 0.13 -14.55 -9.81
N LYS A 23 -0.40 -13.43 -10.30
CA LYS A 23 -1.11 -12.44 -9.47
C LYS A 23 -2.45 -12.98 -8.95
N LEU A 24 -3.19 -13.72 -9.77
CA LEU A 24 -4.49 -14.29 -9.39
C LEU A 24 -4.39 -15.65 -8.71
N GLY A 25 -3.25 -16.33 -8.79
CA GLY A 25 -3.03 -17.67 -8.26
C GLY A 25 -3.49 -17.88 -6.81
N PRO A 26 -3.22 -16.95 -5.88
CA PRO A 26 -3.74 -17.01 -4.50
C PRO A 26 -5.26 -17.15 -4.42
N ILE A 27 -6.01 -16.52 -5.33
CA ILE A 27 -7.47 -16.39 -5.27
C ILE A 27 -8.21 -17.19 -6.34
N ALA A 28 -7.48 -18.05 -7.05
CA ALA A 28 -7.98 -18.87 -8.14
C ALA A 28 -8.65 -20.16 -7.63
N SER A 29 -8.83 -21.13 -8.53
CA SER A 29 -9.29 -22.46 -8.14
C SER A 29 -8.24 -23.19 -7.29
N HIS A 30 -8.68 -24.17 -6.50
CA HIS A 30 -7.81 -24.98 -5.64
C HIS A 30 -6.56 -25.51 -6.36
N ASN A 31 -6.70 -26.03 -7.58
CA ASN A 31 -5.58 -26.56 -8.35
C ASN A 31 -4.53 -25.49 -8.68
N ILE A 32 -4.97 -24.28 -9.03
CA ILE A 32 -4.06 -23.17 -9.33
C ILE A 32 -3.42 -22.63 -8.05
N THR A 33 -4.18 -22.52 -6.96
CA THR A 33 -3.64 -22.10 -5.65
C THR A 33 -2.58 -23.08 -5.15
N LYS A 34 -2.78 -24.39 -5.37
CA LYS A 34 -1.78 -25.42 -5.06
C LYS A 34 -0.50 -25.25 -5.89
N LEU A 35 -0.62 -25.09 -7.21
CA LEU A 35 0.54 -24.82 -8.08
C LEU A 35 1.27 -23.53 -7.69
N TYR A 36 0.52 -22.48 -7.35
CA TYR A 36 1.08 -21.24 -6.83
C TYR A 36 1.86 -21.48 -5.54
N PHE A 37 1.31 -22.27 -4.62
CA PHE A 37 1.98 -22.62 -3.37
C PHE A 37 3.27 -23.39 -3.62
N GLU A 38 3.22 -24.49 -4.39
CA GLU A 38 4.39 -25.31 -4.75
C GLU A 38 5.50 -24.47 -5.38
N PHE A 39 5.16 -23.56 -6.30
CA PHE A 39 6.12 -22.63 -6.88
C PHE A 39 6.78 -21.74 -5.81
N ASN A 40 6.00 -21.17 -4.88
CA ASN A 40 6.53 -20.29 -3.84
C ASN A 40 7.20 -21.05 -2.69
N GLN A 41 6.97 -22.36 -2.53
CA GLN A 41 7.79 -23.19 -1.64
C GLN A 41 9.24 -23.21 -2.11
N VAL A 42 9.46 -23.37 -3.42
CA VAL A 42 10.81 -23.36 -4.00
C VAL A 42 11.34 -21.93 -4.09
N TRP A 43 10.55 -20.99 -4.64
CA TRP A 43 11.00 -19.62 -4.90
C TRP A 43 11.23 -18.79 -3.63
N ARG A 44 10.34 -18.91 -2.63
CA ARG A 44 10.37 -18.10 -1.40
C ARG A 44 10.67 -18.91 -0.14
N GLY A 45 10.82 -20.23 -0.24
CA GLY A 45 11.06 -21.08 0.93
C GLY A 45 9.84 -21.24 1.84
N LEU A 46 8.60 -21.11 1.32
CA LEU A 46 7.39 -21.25 2.14
C LEU A 46 7.30 -22.65 2.78
N GLN A 47 7.14 -22.68 4.11
CA GLN A 47 7.20 -23.91 4.91
C GLN A 47 5.84 -24.61 5.10
N GLY A 48 4.73 -23.97 4.76
CA GLY A 48 3.40 -24.53 4.95
C GLY A 48 2.28 -23.62 4.47
N GLU A 49 1.10 -24.20 4.28
CA GLU A 49 -0.10 -23.45 3.92
C GLU A 49 -0.59 -22.64 5.13
N GLU A 50 -0.96 -21.39 4.89
CA GLU A 50 -1.56 -20.56 5.93
C GLU A 50 -3.05 -20.92 6.12
N PRO A 51 -3.60 -20.79 7.34
CA PRO A 51 -5.03 -20.97 7.56
C PRO A 51 -5.85 -20.06 6.63
N ARG A 52 -6.96 -20.59 6.09
CA ARG A 52 -7.78 -19.88 5.09
C ARG A 52 -8.20 -18.47 5.50
N TRP A 53 -8.53 -18.25 6.78
CA TRP A 53 -8.90 -16.92 7.26
C TRP A 53 -7.75 -15.91 7.10
N ARG A 54 -6.51 -16.34 7.36
CA ARG A 54 -5.31 -15.52 7.27
C ARG A 54 -5.01 -15.20 5.82
N HIS A 55 -5.15 -16.20 4.95
CA HIS A 55 -5.07 -16.02 3.51
C HIS A 55 -6.03 -14.94 3.01
N CYS A 56 -7.32 -15.04 3.38
CA CYS A 56 -8.34 -14.07 2.97
C CYS A 56 -7.99 -12.65 3.42
N VAL A 57 -7.51 -12.47 4.66
CA VAL A 57 -7.08 -11.15 5.18
C VAL A 57 -5.87 -10.63 4.40
N ASN A 58 -4.87 -11.48 4.15
CA ASN A 58 -3.65 -11.11 3.43
C ASN A 58 -3.93 -10.70 1.98
N VAL A 59 -4.86 -11.36 1.30
CA VAL A 59 -5.30 -11.00 -0.05
C VAL A 59 -5.93 -9.60 -0.08
N LEU A 60 -6.71 -9.24 0.93
CA LEU A 60 -7.37 -7.93 1.03
C LEU A 60 -6.40 -6.82 1.46
N ASN A 61 -5.37 -7.18 2.23
CA ASN A 61 -4.34 -6.30 2.78
C ASN A 61 -2.96 -6.52 2.13
N ASP A 62 -2.93 -6.71 0.80
CA ASP A 62 -1.67 -6.86 0.04
C ASP A 62 -0.72 -5.69 0.37
N PRO A 63 0.55 -5.96 0.72
CA PRO A 63 1.47 -4.95 1.22
C PRO A 63 1.87 -3.91 0.17
N TYR A 64 1.71 -4.22 -1.12
CA TYR A 64 2.09 -3.33 -2.22
C TYR A 64 0.88 -2.60 -2.82
N ASP A 65 -0.27 -3.26 -2.85
CA ASP A 65 -1.49 -2.70 -3.43
C ASP A 65 -2.74 -3.17 -2.66
N PRO A 66 -2.95 -2.66 -1.44
CA PRO A 66 -4.03 -3.09 -0.56
C PRO A 66 -5.38 -2.73 -1.17
N ILE A 67 -6.33 -3.64 -1.02
CA ILE A 67 -7.66 -3.51 -1.59
C ILE A 67 -8.58 -2.78 -0.63
N LEU A 68 -8.52 -3.21 0.64
CA LEU A 68 -9.33 -2.70 1.74
C LEU A 68 -8.47 -2.10 2.87
N GLY A 69 -7.26 -1.63 2.57
CA GLY A 69 -6.30 -1.19 3.59
C GLY A 69 -6.87 -0.13 4.55
N TYR A 70 -7.56 0.88 4.05
CA TYR A 70 -8.19 1.91 4.89
C TYR A 70 -9.37 1.39 5.72
N GLY A 71 -10.25 0.57 5.11
CA GLY A 71 -11.37 -0.04 5.83
C GLY A 71 -10.91 -1.02 6.93
N LEU A 72 -9.95 -1.89 6.62
CA LEU A 72 -9.34 -2.79 7.61
C LEU A 72 -8.57 -2.01 8.69
N GLY A 73 -7.90 -0.93 8.28
CA GLY A 73 -7.23 0.00 9.20
C GLY A 73 -8.21 0.62 10.21
N LYS A 74 -9.38 1.10 9.75
CA LYS A 74 -10.43 1.63 10.64
C LYS A 74 -10.86 0.58 11.67
N LEU A 75 -11.19 -0.63 11.22
CA LEU A 75 -11.61 -1.72 12.11
C LEU A 75 -10.54 -2.07 13.16
N TYR A 76 -9.26 -2.05 12.76
CA TYR A 76 -8.15 -2.29 13.68
C TYR A 76 -8.01 -1.16 14.70
N VAL A 77 -8.06 0.09 14.23
CA VAL A 77 -7.93 1.29 15.07
C VAL A 77 -9.05 1.36 16.10
N ASP A 78 -10.29 1.19 15.66
CA ASP A 78 -11.48 1.25 16.52
C ASP A 78 -11.43 0.20 17.65
N LYS A 79 -10.75 -0.94 17.43
CA LYS A 79 -10.71 -2.05 18.39
C LYS A 79 -9.46 -2.08 19.27
N TYR A 80 -8.30 -1.75 18.72
CA TYR A 80 -7.02 -2.05 19.37
C TYR A 80 -6.12 -0.84 19.60
N PHE A 81 -6.40 0.30 18.97
CA PHE A 81 -5.45 1.40 18.96
C PHE A 81 -5.81 2.44 20.01
N ASN A 82 -4.87 2.74 20.92
CA ASN A 82 -5.05 3.72 21.97
C ASN A 82 -4.57 5.11 21.50
N GLU A 83 -5.45 6.11 21.56
CA GLU A 83 -5.11 7.49 21.18
C GLU A 83 -4.01 8.10 22.05
N THR A 84 -3.91 7.69 23.32
CA THR A 84 -2.86 8.16 24.24
C THR A 84 -1.47 7.71 23.76
N GLU A 85 -1.36 6.48 23.25
CA GLU A 85 -0.10 5.96 22.73
C GLU A 85 0.34 6.71 21.46
N LYS A 86 -0.60 7.12 20.62
CA LYS A 86 -0.30 7.96 19.45
C LYS A 86 0.31 9.30 19.85
N GLN A 87 -0.28 9.99 20.82
CA GLN A 87 0.24 11.28 21.31
C GLN A 87 1.65 11.15 21.89
N ASN A 88 1.93 10.04 22.58
CA ASN A 88 3.27 9.74 23.09
C ASN A 88 4.26 9.57 21.94
N VAL A 89 3.92 8.79 20.91
CA VAL A 89 4.79 8.57 19.74
C VAL A 89 4.98 9.85 18.92
N GLU A 90 3.95 10.70 18.80
CA GLU A 90 4.04 12.02 18.17
C GLU A 90 5.02 12.93 18.91
N THR A 91 5.01 12.89 20.25
CA THR A 91 5.95 13.62 21.09
C THR A 91 7.38 13.11 20.87
N ILE A 92 7.58 11.79 20.82
CA ILE A 92 8.89 11.20 20.51
C ILE A 92 9.38 11.65 19.13
N ALA A 93 8.53 11.62 18.11
CA ALA A 93 8.89 12.05 16.76
C ALA A 93 9.31 13.52 16.72
N LYS A 94 8.61 14.39 17.46
CA LYS A 94 8.98 15.80 17.62
C LYS A 94 10.34 15.95 18.29
N ASN A 95 10.59 15.21 19.37
CA ASN A 95 11.87 15.26 20.09
C ASN A 95 13.03 14.78 19.20
N VAL A 96 12.84 13.73 18.39
CA VAL A 96 13.82 13.25 17.42
C VAL A 96 14.11 14.31 16.35
N LYS A 97 13.08 15.02 15.87
CA LYS A 97 13.23 16.14 14.92
C LYS A 97 14.11 17.26 15.50
N GLU A 98 13.86 17.67 16.74
CA GLU A 98 14.65 18.72 17.41
C GLU A 98 16.10 18.28 17.70
N ALA A 99 16.29 17.03 18.12
CA ALA A 99 17.63 16.47 18.28
C ALA A 99 18.41 16.48 16.96
N LEU A 100 17.77 16.08 15.86
CA LEU A 100 18.40 16.11 14.54
C LEU A 100 18.71 17.55 14.08
N LYS A 101 17.85 18.52 14.40
CA LYS A 101 18.10 19.95 14.13
C LYS A 101 19.38 20.42 14.83
N THR A 102 19.53 20.05 16.10
CA THR A 102 20.72 20.36 16.90
C THR A 102 21.99 19.74 16.29
N VAL A 103 21.94 18.48 15.87
CA VAL A 103 23.05 17.80 15.20
C VAL A 103 23.39 18.47 13.86
N LEU A 104 22.39 18.87 13.07
CA LEU A 104 22.60 19.58 11.80
C LEU A 104 23.29 20.93 11.98
N GLN A 105 22.96 21.66 13.05
CA GLN A 105 23.58 22.96 13.33
C GLN A 105 25.05 22.80 13.76
N ASN A 106 25.32 21.80 14.60
CA ASN A 106 26.63 21.61 15.24
C ASN A 106 27.64 20.81 14.41
N ASN A 107 27.23 20.15 13.32
CA ASN A 107 28.18 19.40 12.51
C ASN A 107 29.23 20.31 11.84
N THR A 108 30.44 19.82 11.60
CA THR A 108 31.55 20.61 11.06
C THR A 108 31.86 20.34 9.59
N TRP A 109 31.21 19.32 9.01
CA TRP A 109 31.54 18.85 7.66
C TRP A 109 30.63 19.45 6.57
N MET A 110 29.46 20.00 6.93
CA MET A 110 28.58 20.71 5.99
C MET A 110 28.87 22.21 5.99
N ASP A 111 28.85 22.82 4.81
CA ASP A 111 28.82 24.27 4.67
C ASP A 111 27.46 24.88 5.12
N ASN A 112 27.45 26.20 5.32
CA ASN A 112 26.27 26.91 5.84
C ASN A 112 25.05 26.86 4.89
N ALA A 113 25.26 26.87 3.57
CA ALA A 113 24.16 26.83 2.61
C ALA A 113 23.50 25.45 2.61
N THR A 114 24.30 24.38 2.68
CA THR A 114 23.84 23.00 2.81
C THR A 114 23.10 22.79 4.14
N LYS A 115 23.60 23.34 5.26
CA LYS A 115 22.90 23.30 6.56
C LYS A 115 21.55 23.99 6.53
N ALA A 116 21.46 25.16 5.88
CA ALA A 116 20.19 25.89 5.73
C ALA A 116 19.16 25.07 4.93
N ASN A 117 19.57 24.46 3.82
CA ASN A 117 18.71 23.58 3.02
C ASN A 117 18.29 22.31 3.78
N ALA A 118 19.21 21.69 4.53
CA ALA A 118 18.91 20.53 5.36
C ALA A 118 17.91 20.87 6.48
N THR A 119 18.07 22.04 7.12
CA THR A 119 17.13 22.53 8.14
C THR A 119 15.76 22.78 7.53
N LYS A 120 15.68 23.43 6.36
CA LYS A 120 14.43 23.64 5.64
C LYS A 120 13.74 22.31 5.29
N LYS A 121 14.51 21.30 4.84
CA LYS A 121 13.96 19.96 4.59
C LYS A 121 13.41 19.33 5.87
N LEU A 122 14.17 19.40 6.97
CA LEU A 122 13.77 18.88 8.27
C LEU A 122 12.47 19.53 8.77
N GLU A 123 12.34 20.85 8.64
CA GLU A 123 11.14 21.59 9.02
C GLU A 123 9.90 21.12 8.26
N ASN A 124 10.06 20.76 6.99
CA ASN A 124 8.99 20.24 6.12
C ASN A 124 8.72 18.74 6.27
N ILE A 125 9.44 18.01 7.14
CA ILE A 125 9.11 16.60 7.42
C ILE A 125 7.75 16.52 8.11
N VAL A 126 6.86 15.72 7.54
CA VAL A 126 5.55 15.36 8.08
C VAL A 126 5.62 13.91 8.59
N PHE A 127 5.34 13.71 9.87
CA PHE A 127 5.26 12.38 10.47
C PHE A 127 3.88 11.76 10.22
N LYS A 128 3.86 10.50 9.77
CA LYS A 128 2.64 9.69 9.63
C LYS A 128 2.67 8.61 10.70
N ILE A 129 1.88 8.77 11.76
CA ILE A 129 1.92 7.93 12.95
C ILE A 129 0.59 7.22 13.15
N GLY A 130 0.62 5.89 13.22
CA GLY A 130 -0.56 5.04 13.44
C GLY A 130 -1.45 4.94 12.21
N TYR A 131 -2.29 5.95 12.01
CA TYR A 131 -3.31 5.97 10.95
C TYR A 131 -3.63 7.41 10.48
N PRO A 132 -4.10 7.57 9.23
CA PRO A 132 -4.62 8.85 8.75
C PRO A 132 -5.99 9.15 9.36
N GLU A 133 -6.22 10.36 9.85
CA GLU A 133 -7.48 10.74 10.51
C GLU A 133 -8.71 10.55 9.62
N GLU A 134 -8.54 10.64 8.30
CA GLU A 134 -9.62 10.49 7.32
C GLU A 134 -10.31 9.12 7.41
N ILE A 135 -9.66 8.08 7.94
CA ILE A 135 -10.30 6.75 8.09
C ILE A 135 -11.38 6.74 9.16
N LYS A 136 -11.37 7.70 10.11
CA LYS A 136 -12.44 7.81 11.11
C LYS A 136 -13.72 8.38 10.50
N ASN A 137 -13.63 9.06 9.36
CA ASN A 137 -14.75 9.65 8.67
C ASN A 137 -15.40 8.64 7.72
N ASP A 138 -16.59 8.14 8.09
CA ASP A 138 -17.31 7.15 7.29
C ASP A 138 -17.67 7.67 5.90
N THR A 139 -17.96 8.98 5.74
CA THR A 139 -18.22 9.60 4.43
C THR A 139 -17.00 9.50 3.51
N TYR A 140 -15.80 9.65 4.06
CA TYR A 140 -14.56 9.52 3.28
C TYR A 140 -14.36 8.09 2.77
N LEU A 141 -14.57 7.09 3.63
CA LEU A 141 -14.46 5.69 3.24
C LEU A 141 -15.56 5.30 2.24
N ASN A 142 -16.79 5.74 2.46
CA ASN A 142 -17.91 5.48 1.54
C ASN A 142 -17.64 6.06 0.15
N GLU A 143 -17.11 7.28 0.06
CA GLU A 143 -16.72 7.89 -1.20
C GLU A 143 -15.57 7.15 -1.89
N MET A 144 -14.61 6.62 -1.11
CA MET A 144 -13.52 5.80 -1.64
C MET A 144 -14.02 4.49 -2.26
N TYR A 145 -15.00 3.83 -1.63
CA TYR A 145 -15.50 2.53 -2.03
C TYR A 145 -16.78 2.56 -2.88
N LYS A 146 -17.30 3.74 -3.25
CA LYS A 146 -18.57 3.87 -3.98
C LYS A 146 -18.65 3.12 -5.31
N ASP A 147 -17.51 2.97 -5.98
CA ASP A 147 -17.41 2.38 -7.32
C ASP A 147 -17.29 0.84 -7.28
N VAL A 148 -17.32 0.20 -6.09
CA VAL A 148 -17.19 -1.26 -5.92
C VAL A 148 -18.47 -2.00 -6.30
N GLY A 149 -19.64 -1.41 -6.06
CA GLY A 149 -20.93 -2.06 -6.24
C GLY A 149 -21.31 -2.97 -5.05
N ASN A 150 -22.34 -3.79 -5.24
CA ASN A 150 -22.89 -4.64 -4.17
C ASN A 150 -21.98 -5.85 -3.89
N VAL A 151 -21.72 -6.11 -2.61
CA VAL A 151 -20.94 -7.27 -2.15
C VAL A 151 -21.87 -8.18 -1.36
N THR A 152 -22.07 -9.40 -1.84
CA THR A 152 -22.92 -10.40 -1.19
C THR A 152 -22.08 -11.56 -0.65
N PRO A 153 -22.43 -12.16 0.51
CA PRO A 153 -21.70 -13.29 1.07
C PRO A 153 -21.62 -14.51 0.15
N ASN A 154 -22.64 -14.72 -0.68
CA ASN A 154 -22.72 -15.83 -1.64
C ASN A 154 -22.19 -15.46 -3.04
N GLY A 155 -21.59 -14.27 -3.19
CA GLY A 155 -21.04 -13.80 -4.45
C GLY A 155 -19.70 -14.48 -4.80
N SER A 156 -19.31 -14.38 -6.07
CA SER A 156 -17.98 -14.83 -6.50
C SER A 156 -16.89 -13.96 -5.88
N PHE A 157 -15.98 -14.57 -5.13
CA PHE A 157 -14.85 -13.85 -4.54
C PHE A 157 -13.99 -13.15 -5.59
N LEU A 158 -13.77 -13.80 -6.75
CA LEU A 158 -12.99 -13.23 -7.85
C LEU A 158 -13.67 -11.98 -8.43
N SER A 159 -14.99 -11.98 -8.61
CA SER A 159 -15.69 -10.78 -9.13
C SER A 159 -15.64 -9.64 -8.13
N THR A 160 -15.85 -9.92 -6.84
CA THR A 160 -15.69 -8.94 -5.76
C THR A 160 -14.28 -8.36 -5.75
N TYR A 161 -13.25 -9.21 -5.79
CA TYR A 161 -11.86 -8.79 -5.86
C TYR A 161 -11.62 -7.85 -7.04
N LEU A 162 -12.02 -8.25 -8.26
CA LEU A 162 -11.83 -7.44 -9.47
C LEU A 162 -12.59 -6.11 -9.41
N ASN A 163 -13.78 -6.08 -8.82
CA ASN A 163 -14.55 -4.85 -8.62
C ASN A 163 -13.81 -3.86 -7.72
N PHE A 164 -13.24 -4.33 -6.60
CA PHE A 164 -12.42 -3.46 -5.77
C PHE A 164 -11.15 -2.99 -6.50
N ARG A 165 -10.44 -3.86 -7.22
CA ARG A 165 -9.25 -3.46 -8.00
C ARG A 165 -9.61 -2.37 -9.02
N LYS A 166 -10.74 -2.52 -9.72
CA LYS A 166 -11.27 -1.54 -10.68
C LYS A 166 -11.64 -0.22 -10.00
N SER A 167 -12.32 -0.28 -8.85
CA SER A 167 -12.67 0.90 -8.06
C SER A 167 -11.43 1.66 -7.59
N ASN A 168 -10.44 0.96 -7.02
CA ASN A 168 -9.17 1.56 -6.59
C ASN A 168 -8.39 2.16 -7.76
N ALA A 169 -8.37 1.51 -8.92
CA ALA A 169 -7.77 2.07 -10.13
C ALA A 169 -8.46 3.37 -10.56
N LYS A 170 -9.80 3.41 -10.60
CA LYS A 170 -10.55 4.64 -10.89
C LYS A 170 -10.23 5.75 -9.89
N TYR A 171 -10.19 5.44 -8.59
CA TYR A 171 -9.83 6.40 -7.55
C TYR A 171 -8.42 6.97 -7.76
N LYS A 172 -7.43 6.11 -8.02
CA LYS A 172 -6.05 6.54 -8.31
C LYS A 172 -5.99 7.42 -9.56
N LEU A 173 -6.67 7.03 -10.64
CA LEU A 173 -6.71 7.80 -11.89
C LEU A 173 -7.32 9.19 -11.69
N LYS A 174 -8.42 9.31 -10.94
CA LYS A 174 -9.04 10.60 -10.57
C LYS A 174 -8.06 11.50 -9.81
N LYS A 175 -7.15 10.93 -9.01
CA LYS A 175 -6.15 11.68 -8.24
C LYS A 175 -4.90 12.08 -9.03
N MET A 176 -4.64 11.54 -10.22
CA MET A 176 -3.43 11.90 -11.00
C MET A 176 -3.41 13.37 -11.43
N GLY A 177 -4.57 14.02 -11.58
CA GLY A 177 -4.67 15.46 -11.86
C GLY A 177 -4.66 16.35 -10.61
N SER A 178 -4.52 15.77 -9.41
CA SER A 178 -4.60 16.53 -8.16
C SER A 178 -3.29 17.29 -7.86
N PRO A 179 -3.36 18.43 -7.14
CA PRO A 179 -2.18 19.21 -6.77
C PRO A 179 -1.11 18.43 -6.00
N LEU A 180 -1.50 17.35 -5.30
CA LEU A 180 -0.60 16.47 -4.55
C LEU A 180 0.30 15.62 -5.46
N PHE A 181 -0.19 15.23 -6.65
CA PHE A 181 0.58 14.45 -7.61
C PHE A 181 1.65 15.32 -8.30
N ASN A 182 1.33 16.59 -8.56
CA ASN A 182 2.23 17.53 -9.24
C ASN A 182 3.38 18.05 -8.34
N ARG A 183 3.30 17.91 -7.01
CA ARG A 183 4.37 18.34 -6.08
C ARG A 183 5.56 17.38 -5.99
N VAL A 184 5.46 16.18 -6.55
CA VAL A 184 6.53 15.17 -6.52
C VAL A 184 7.38 15.21 -7.81
N CYS A 185 6.93 15.94 -8.83
CA CYS A 185 7.53 15.97 -10.17
C CYS A 185 8.17 17.31 -10.55
N THR A 186 8.40 18.20 -9.59
CA THR A 186 9.15 19.47 -9.75
C THR A 186 10.21 19.58 -8.68
#